data_AF-A0A4R6TA16-F1
#
_entry.id   AF-A0A4R6TA16-F1
#
_cell.length_a   1.000
_cell.length_b   1.000
_cell.length_c   1.000
_cell.angle_alpha   90.00
_cell.angle_beta   90.00
_cell.angle_gamma   90.00
#
_symmetry.space_group_name_H-M   'P 1'
#
loop_
_entity.id
_entity.type
_entity.pdbx_description
1 polymer ?
#
loop_
_entity_poly.entity_id
_entity_poly.type
_entity_poly.pdbx_seq_one_letter_code
_entity_poly.pdbx_strand_id
1 'polypeptide(L)'
;MKKYYFLAFIFVSFISCKNSEFRKIDLNGTEQIVFKGDYFKTEKGKRLNNEGVEFGKEGYTEKANELLLKADKIEPNNATILNNIGITYSHLNNYNKAIEYYLKSIKVSDSTYLNAGNNLSLNYFRTGEFEKGVEIANFVITKSNNKLQTAMARIHKSFNLTALGKCEKAKVELKKIEKLMAENSGLQNQVDLIKSKIKNCVQ
;
A
#
# COMPACT_ATOMS: atom_id res chain seq x y z
N MET A 1 21.85 -1.23 56.54
CA MET A 1 20.85 -0.79 55.53
C MET A 1 21.61 0.02 54.47
N LYS A 2 21.66 -0.22 53.16
CA LYS A 2 21.21 -1.26 52.22
C LYS A 2 22.28 -1.26 51.11
N LYS A 3 22.79 -2.43 50.70
CA LYS A 3 23.61 -2.59 49.49
C LYS A 3 22.66 -2.56 48.28
N TYR A 4 22.88 -1.68 47.32
CA TYR A 4 22.14 -1.67 46.06
C TYR A 4 22.98 -2.35 44.97
N TYR A 5 22.48 -3.48 44.49
CA TYR A 5 23.00 -4.20 43.33
C TYR A 5 22.72 -3.40 42.05
N PHE A 6 23.77 -3.18 41.25
CA PHE A 6 23.69 -2.61 39.92
C PHE A 6 23.20 -3.71 38.96
N LEU A 7 21.87 -3.87 38.84
CA LEU A 7 21.26 -4.72 37.81
C LEU A 7 21.13 -3.89 36.53
N ALA A 8 22.04 -4.16 35.59
CA ALA A 8 21.99 -3.68 34.23
C ALA A 8 20.72 -4.20 33.55
N PHE A 9 19.69 -3.37 33.47
CA PHE A 9 18.60 -3.59 32.53
C PHE A 9 18.99 -2.96 31.20
N ILE A 10 19.34 -3.83 30.27
CA ILE A 10 19.43 -3.57 28.84
C ILE A 10 18.10 -2.92 28.43
N PHE A 11 18.11 -1.59 28.23
CA PHE A 11 17.07 -0.90 27.50
C PHE A 11 17.16 -1.38 26.05
N VAL A 12 16.52 -2.52 25.74
CA VAL A 12 16.14 -2.81 24.37
C VAL A 12 15.17 -1.71 24.00
N SER A 13 15.66 -0.74 23.23
CA SER A 13 14.87 0.33 22.66
C SER A 13 13.84 -0.28 21.73
N PHE A 14 12.71 -0.70 22.30
CA PHE A 14 11.43 -0.70 21.61
C PHE A 14 11.14 0.75 21.25
N ILE A 15 11.68 1.20 20.11
CA ILE A 15 11.11 2.31 19.36
C ILE A 15 9.77 1.79 18.84
N SER A 16 8.81 1.67 19.75
CA SER A 16 7.41 1.68 19.41
C SER A 16 7.15 3.10 18.90
N CYS A 17 7.00 3.24 17.59
CA CYS A 17 6.42 4.45 17.00
C CYS A 17 5.10 4.72 17.73
N LYS A 18 5.12 5.66 18.68
CA LYS A 18 3.90 6.30 19.19
C LYS A 18 3.32 7.09 18.03
N ASN A 19 2.51 6.42 17.21
CA ASN A 19 1.62 7.05 16.24
C ASN A 19 0.71 8.00 17.02
N SER A 20 0.92 9.31 16.84
CA SER A 20 0.01 10.31 17.41
C SER A 20 -1.23 10.37 16.52
N GLU A 21 -2.21 9.54 16.85
CA GLU A 21 -3.57 9.58 16.33
C GLU A 21 -4.23 10.92 16.71
N PHE A 22 -4.92 11.56 15.78
CA PHE A 22 -5.74 12.74 16.03
C PHE A 22 -7.17 12.46 15.58
N ARG A 23 -8.15 12.81 16.40
CA ARG A 23 -9.57 12.66 16.06
C ARG A 23 -10.05 13.92 15.35
N LYS A 24 -10.66 13.76 14.18
CA LYS A 24 -11.35 14.83 13.46
C LYS A 24 -12.83 14.51 13.37
N ILE A 25 -13.66 15.47 13.74
CA ILE A 25 -15.11 15.36 13.53
C ILE A 25 -15.42 15.91 12.13
N ASP A 26 -16.10 15.14 11.30
CA ASP A 26 -16.57 15.61 9.99
C ASP A 26 -17.81 16.51 10.13
N LEU A 27 -18.28 17.06 9.00
CA LEU A 27 -19.44 17.97 8.97
C LEU A 27 -20.75 17.30 9.45
N ASN A 28 -20.78 15.97 9.53
CA ASN A 28 -21.91 15.17 9.98
C ASN A 28 -21.77 14.72 11.45
N GLY A 29 -20.75 15.18 12.16
CA GLY A 29 -20.51 14.80 13.56
C GLY A 29 -19.81 13.46 13.73
N THR A 30 -19.30 12.84 12.67
CA THR A 30 -18.63 11.54 12.76
C THR A 30 -17.16 11.71 13.13
N GLU A 31 -16.72 11.05 14.20
CA GLU A 31 -15.30 10.99 14.55
C GLU A 31 -14.53 10.11 13.55
N GLN A 32 -13.54 10.70 12.89
CA GLN A 32 -12.55 10.03 12.06
C GLN A 32 -11.19 10.06 12.74
N ILE A 33 -10.58 8.90 12.89
CA ILE A 33 -9.18 8.78 13.35
C ILE A 33 -8.28 9.11 12.17
N VAL A 34 -7.43 10.12 12.34
CA VAL A 34 -6.48 10.61 11.34
C VAL A 34 -5.06 10.47 11.89
N PHE A 35 -4.16 9.89 11.11
CA PHE A 35 -2.77 9.71 11.50
C PHE A 35 -1.92 10.91 11.05
N LYS A 36 -0.82 11.18 11.76
CA LYS A 36 0.02 12.37 11.60
C LYS A 36 0.63 12.56 10.19
N GLY A 37 0.53 11.58 9.29
CA GLY A 37 0.93 11.68 7.88
C GLY A 37 -0.21 11.75 6.86
N ASP A 38 -1.46 11.67 7.31
CA ASP A 38 -2.63 11.52 6.42
C ASP A 38 -3.40 12.84 6.23
N TYR A 39 -3.08 13.87 7.03
CA TYR A 39 -3.73 15.17 6.98
C TYR A 39 -2.92 16.19 6.18
N PHE A 40 -3.61 17.00 5.37
CA PHE A 40 -3.03 18.12 4.64
C PHE A 40 -2.89 19.35 5.52
N LYS A 41 -1.67 19.85 5.68
CA LYS A 41 -1.35 21.06 6.44
C LYS A 41 -1.75 22.33 5.71
N THR A 42 -1.88 22.30 4.38
CA THR A 42 -2.19 23.46 3.57
C THR A 42 -3.31 23.15 2.57
N GLU A 43 -4.22 24.10 2.36
CA GLU A 43 -5.23 23.95 1.30
C GLU A 43 -4.60 23.93 -0.10
N LYS A 44 -3.43 24.54 -0.26
CA LYS A 44 -2.69 24.51 -1.53
C LYS A 44 -2.17 23.11 -1.86
N GLY A 45 -1.54 22.42 -0.91
CA GLY A 45 -1.07 21.04 -1.08
C GLY A 45 -2.23 20.08 -1.32
N LYS A 46 -3.31 20.22 -0.54
CA LYS A 46 -4.56 19.46 -0.73
C LYS A 46 -5.16 19.65 -2.12
N ARG A 47 -5.28 20.90 -2.59
CA ARG A 47 -5.84 21.19 -3.93
C ARG A 47 -5.00 20.57 -5.03
N LEU A 48 -3.67 20.75 -5.01
CA LEU A 48 -2.78 20.17 -6.02
C LEU A 48 -2.83 18.64 -6.02
N ASN A 49 -2.91 18.02 -4.84
CA ASN A 49 -3.10 16.58 -4.73
C ASN A 49 -4.40 16.13 -5.39
N ASN A 50 -5.51 16.80 -5.06
CA ASN A 50 -6.83 16.45 -5.61
C ASN A 50 -6.89 16.64 -7.12
N GLU A 51 -6.32 17.74 -7.63
CA GLU A 51 -6.22 17.99 -9.07
C GLU A 51 -5.37 16.94 -9.77
N GLY A 52 -4.23 16.57 -9.19
CA GLY A 52 -3.38 15.50 -9.71
C GLY A 52 -4.09 14.15 -9.76
N VAL A 53 -4.84 13.79 -8.72
CA VAL A 53 -5.67 12.58 -8.70
C VAL A 53 -6.74 12.62 -9.80
N GLU A 54 -7.37 13.76 -10.04
CA GLU A 54 -8.41 13.89 -11.06
C GLU A 54 -7.84 13.71 -12.48
N PHE A 55 -6.73 14.39 -12.79
CA PHE A 55 -6.03 14.16 -14.07
C PHE A 55 -5.59 12.71 -14.24
N GLY A 56 -5.22 12.03 -13.15
CA GLY A 56 -4.86 10.62 -13.16
C GLY A 56 -6.04 9.71 -13.54
N LYS A 57 -7.27 10.02 -13.09
CA LYS A 57 -8.48 9.27 -13.46
C LYS A 57 -8.86 9.49 -14.93
N GLU A 58 -8.63 10.69 -15.45
CA GLU A 58 -8.86 11.03 -16.85
C GLU A 58 -7.79 10.44 -17.80
N GLY A 59 -6.73 9.83 -17.25
CA GLY A 59 -5.65 9.19 -18.02
C GLY A 59 -4.46 10.11 -18.31
N TYR A 60 -4.50 11.38 -17.91
CA TYR A 60 -3.40 12.34 -18.08
C TYR A 60 -2.31 12.14 -17.01
N THR A 61 -1.64 11.00 -17.07
CA THR A 61 -0.74 10.50 -16.01
C THR A 61 0.48 11.40 -15.79
N GLU A 62 1.06 11.96 -16.84
CA GLU A 62 2.21 12.87 -16.76
C GLU A 62 1.85 14.16 -16.03
N LYS A 63 0.68 14.73 -16.37
CA LYS A 63 0.15 15.94 -15.72
C LYS A 63 -0.19 15.69 -14.26
N ALA A 64 -0.81 14.53 -13.97
CA ALA A 64 -1.05 14.08 -12.60
C ALA A 64 0.25 14.04 -11.79
N ASN A 65 1.30 13.43 -12.37
CA ASN A 65 2.60 13.34 -11.73
C ASN A 65 3.23 14.72 -11.46
N GLU A 66 3.15 15.65 -12.42
CA GLU A 66 3.65 17.01 -12.25
C GLU A 66 2.97 17.73 -11.07
N LEU A 67 1.64 17.67 -10.99
CA LEU A 67 0.86 18.30 -9.93
C LEU A 67 1.15 17.68 -8.56
N LEU A 68 1.26 16.36 -8.49
CA LEU A 68 1.58 15.65 -7.26
C LEU A 68 3.00 15.96 -6.77
N LEU A 69 3.98 16.07 -7.67
CA LEU A 69 5.34 16.52 -7.32
C LEU A 69 5.36 17.98 -6.84
N LYS A 70 4.50 18.86 -7.37
CA LYS A 70 4.31 20.20 -6.82
C LYS A 70 3.68 20.15 -5.43
N ALA A 71 2.73 19.25 -5.19
CA ALA A 71 2.12 19.06 -3.88
C ALA A 71 3.15 18.60 -2.84
N ASP A 72 4.03 17.65 -3.19
CA ASP A 72 5.11 17.15 -2.32
C ASP A 72 6.14 18.23 -1.96
N LYS A 73 6.44 19.15 -2.89
CA LYS A 73 7.29 20.32 -2.58
C LYS A 73 6.68 21.27 -1.53
N ILE A 74 5.35 21.34 -1.45
CA ILE A 74 4.65 22.21 -0.50
C ILE A 74 4.44 21.49 0.84
N GLU A 75 4.09 20.21 0.77
CA GLU A 75 3.84 19.36 1.94
C GLU A 75 4.70 18.10 1.88
N PRO A 76 6.03 18.23 2.11
CA PRO A 76 6.90 17.08 2.14
C PRO A 76 6.50 16.17 3.30
N ASN A 77 6.67 14.86 3.11
CA ASN A 77 6.29 13.84 4.08
C ASN A 77 4.77 13.80 4.37
N ASN A 78 3.94 14.01 3.35
CA ASN A 78 2.52 13.66 3.40
C ASN A 78 2.33 12.28 2.76
N ALA A 79 1.86 11.30 3.52
CA ALA A 79 1.77 9.92 3.07
C ALA A 79 0.80 9.76 1.89
N THR A 80 -0.33 10.48 1.90
CA THR A 80 -1.30 10.48 0.79
C THR A 80 -0.67 10.97 -0.51
N ILE A 81 0.05 12.09 -0.47
CA ILE A 81 0.75 12.64 -1.65
C ILE A 81 1.80 11.65 -2.15
N LEU A 82 2.64 11.13 -1.26
CA LEU A 82 3.70 10.17 -1.60
C LEU A 82 3.12 8.90 -2.24
N ASN A 83 2.04 8.35 -1.69
CA ASN A 83 1.35 7.20 -2.28
C ASN A 83 0.83 7.52 -3.69
N ASN A 84 0.22 8.69 -3.89
CA ASN A 84 -0.31 9.09 -5.20
C ASN A 84 0.80 9.26 -6.24
N ILE A 85 1.97 9.81 -5.86
CA ILE A 85 3.15 9.86 -6.71
C ILE A 85 3.62 8.44 -7.08
N GLY A 86 3.58 7.51 -6.12
CA GLY A 86 3.87 6.11 -6.39
C GLY A 86 2.94 5.52 -7.45
N ILE A 87 1.64 5.82 -7.38
CA ILE A 87 0.64 5.38 -8.36
C ILE A 87 0.95 5.94 -9.75
N THR A 88 1.24 7.23 -9.86
CA THR A 88 1.56 7.83 -11.17
C THR A 88 2.83 7.24 -11.78
N TYR A 89 3.90 7.04 -11.00
CA TYR A 89 5.09 6.37 -11.52
C TYR A 89 4.83 4.92 -11.94
N SER A 90 3.97 4.20 -11.21
CA SER A 90 3.55 2.84 -11.57
C SER A 90 2.79 2.80 -12.90
N HIS A 91 1.93 3.79 -13.17
CA HIS A 91 1.23 3.94 -14.46
C HIS A 91 2.16 4.36 -15.60
N LEU A 92 3.20 5.16 -15.31
CA LEU A 92 4.26 5.52 -16.25
C LEU A 92 5.30 4.40 -16.47
N ASN A 93 5.03 3.19 -15.96
CA ASN A 93 5.93 2.05 -16.00
C ASN A 93 7.30 2.25 -15.33
N ASN A 94 7.44 3.28 -14.49
CA ASN A 94 8.64 3.52 -13.70
C ASN A 94 8.49 2.86 -12.31
N TYR A 95 8.51 1.53 -12.31
CA TYR A 95 8.19 0.73 -11.12
C TYR A 95 9.19 0.96 -9.97
N ASN A 96 10.47 1.19 -10.26
CA ASN A 96 11.48 1.47 -9.25
C ASN A 96 11.18 2.77 -8.50
N LYS A 97 10.83 3.86 -9.20
CA LYS A 97 10.40 5.09 -8.55
C LYS A 97 9.08 4.90 -7.80
N ALA A 98 8.15 4.13 -8.36
CA ALA A 98 6.90 3.83 -7.67
C ALA A 98 7.16 3.18 -6.30
N ILE A 99 8.02 2.16 -6.25
CA ILE A 99 8.46 1.47 -5.03
C ILE A 99 9.06 2.47 -4.03
N GLU A 100 9.97 3.34 -4.48
CA GLU A 100 10.60 4.35 -3.63
C GLU A 100 9.55 5.23 -2.93
N TYR A 101 8.57 5.74 -3.67
CA TYR A 101 7.53 6.61 -3.13
C TYR A 101 6.52 5.87 -2.23
N TYR A 102 6.18 4.61 -2.53
CA TYR A 102 5.36 3.79 -1.64
C TYR A 102 6.08 3.53 -0.31
N LEU A 103 7.37 3.21 -0.34
CA LEU A 103 8.16 3.01 0.88
C LEU A 103 8.28 4.31 1.71
N LYS A 104 8.44 5.47 1.05
CA LYS A 104 8.38 6.77 1.73
C LYS A 104 7.01 7.00 2.39
N SER A 105 5.91 6.74 1.68
CA SER A 105 4.55 6.86 2.23
C SER A 105 4.38 6.01 3.49
N ILE A 106 4.76 4.74 3.42
CA ILE A 106 4.66 3.79 4.52
C ILE A 106 5.48 4.25 5.74
N LYS A 107 6.70 4.75 5.51
CA LYS A 107 7.56 5.27 6.58
C LYS A 107 6.96 6.48 7.30
N VAL A 108 6.16 7.28 6.59
CA VAL A 108 5.51 8.46 7.14
C VAL A 108 4.25 8.10 7.95
N SER A 109 3.47 7.14 7.47
CA SER A 109 2.19 6.78 8.08
C SER A 109 1.84 5.31 7.84
N ASP A 110 1.84 4.53 8.92
CA ASP A 110 1.49 3.10 8.91
C ASP A 110 0.06 2.85 8.42
N SER A 111 -0.85 3.83 8.55
CA SER A 111 -2.22 3.72 8.05
C SER A 111 -2.28 3.64 6.52
N THR A 112 -1.32 4.26 5.82
CA THR A 112 -1.21 4.18 4.36
C THR A 112 -0.67 2.84 3.89
N TYR A 113 -0.17 1.99 4.80
CA TYR A 113 0.37 0.68 4.47
C TYR A 113 -0.65 -0.20 3.75
N LEU A 114 -1.92 -0.14 4.10
CA LEU A 114 -2.93 -0.95 3.41
C LEU A 114 -3.12 -0.53 1.94
N ASN A 115 -3.14 0.78 1.67
CA ASN A 115 -3.32 1.32 0.33
C ASN A 115 -2.02 1.20 -0.51
N ALA A 116 -0.91 1.69 0.03
CA ALA A 116 0.39 1.64 -0.62
C ALA A 116 0.92 0.21 -0.75
N GLY A 117 0.65 -0.65 0.24
CA GLY A 117 1.12 -2.03 0.27
C GLY A 117 0.57 -2.89 -0.87
N ASN A 118 -0.71 -2.71 -1.23
CA ASN A 118 -1.26 -3.40 -2.40
C ASN A 118 -0.50 -3.02 -3.68
N ASN A 119 -0.30 -1.72 -3.91
CA ASN A 119 0.43 -1.26 -5.09
C ASN A 119 1.92 -1.63 -5.04
N LEU A 120 2.53 -1.61 -3.86
CA LEU A 120 3.91 -2.01 -3.64
C LEU A 120 4.12 -3.49 -3.94
N SER A 121 3.23 -4.38 -3.49
CA SER A 121 3.28 -5.81 -3.81
C SER A 121 3.21 -6.08 -5.31
N LEU A 122 2.36 -5.34 -6.03
CA LEU A 122 2.28 -5.43 -7.50
C LEU A 122 3.55 -4.89 -8.18
N ASN A 123 4.13 -3.81 -7.68
CA ASN A 123 5.36 -3.25 -8.27
C ASN A 123 6.59 -4.12 -7.98
N TYR A 124 6.64 -4.80 -6.82
CA TYR A 124 7.64 -5.85 -6.58
C TYR A 124 7.49 -7.02 -7.55
N PHE A 125 6.26 -7.43 -7.90
CA PHE A 125 6.05 -8.40 -8.97
C PHE A 125 6.61 -7.88 -10.31
N ARG A 126 6.35 -6.61 -10.66
CA ARG A 126 6.80 -6.04 -11.93
C ARG A 126 8.31 -5.85 -12.04
N THR A 127 9.02 -5.78 -10.92
CA THR A 127 10.48 -5.61 -10.84
C THR A 127 11.23 -6.91 -10.59
N GLY A 128 10.51 -8.02 -10.36
CA GLY A 128 11.12 -9.33 -10.11
C GLY A 128 11.45 -9.61 -8.64
N GLU A 129 11.14 -8.68 -7.72
CA GLU A 129 11.38 -8.82 -6.29
C GLU A 129 10.26 -9.62 -5.59
N PHE A 130 10.00 -10.82 -6.09
CA PHE A 130 8.77 -11.54 -5.80
C PHE A 130 8.58 -11.90 -4.32
N GLU A 131 9.66 -12.27 -3.61
CA GLU A 131 9.62 -12.56 -2.17
C GLU A 131 9.09 -11.36 -1.37
N LYS A 132 9.60 -10.17 -1.65
CA LYS A 132 9.13 -8.93 -1.02
C LYS A 132 7.67 -8.67 -1.37
N GLY A 133 7.28 -8.94 -2.62
CA GLY A 133 5.89 -8.86 -3.06
C GLY A 133 4.95 -9.76 -2.24
N VAL A 134 5.36 -11.01 -1.94
CA VAL A 134 4.60 -11.94 -1.08
C VAL A 134 4.53 -11.43 0.37
N GLU A 135 5.65 -10.93 0.91
CA GLU A 135 5.71 -10.41 2.28
C GLU A 135 4.74 -9.25 2.49
N ILE A 136 4.79 -8.23 1.62
CA ILE A 136 3.90 -7.08 1.69
C ILE A 136 2.43 -7.51 1.54
N ALA A 137 2.13 -8.40 0.60
CA ALA A 137 0.76 -8.89 0.43
C ALA A 137 0.25 -9.62 1.68
N ASN A 138 1.08 -10.44 2.34
CA ASN A 138 0.72 -11.10 3.58
C ASN A 138 0.40 -10.09 4.68
N PHE A 139 1.23 -9.04 4.82
CA PHE A 139 0.97 -7.98 5.78
C PHE A 139 -0.41 -7.34 5.54
N VAL A 140 -0.71 -6.93 4.30
CA VAL A 140 -2.00 -6.31 3.95
C VAL A 140 -3.17 -7.26 4.25
N ILE A 141 -3.05 -8.55 3.90
CA ILE A 141 -4.08 -9.56 4.19
C ILE A 141 -4.34 -9.69 5.70
N THR A 142 -3.30 -9.64 6.54
CA THR A 142 -3.42 -9.80 7.99
C THR A 142 -3.98 -8.54 8.67
N LYS A 143 -3.75 -7.35 8.11
CA LYS A 143 -4.13 -6.08 8.74
C LYS A 143 -5.42 -5.48 8.18
N SER A 144 -5.80 -5.80 6.95
CA SER A 144 -6.99 -5.25 6.29
C SER A 144 -8.28 -5.92 6.79
N ASN A 145 -9.23 -5.10 7.23
CA ASN A 145 -10.62 -5.51 7.46
C ASN A 145 -11.52 -5.31 6.22
N ASN A 146 -10.97 -4.77 5.12
CA ASN A 146 -11.70 -4.50 3.89
C ASN A 146 -11.60 -5.68 2.92
N LYS A 147 -12.73 -6.28 2.54
CA LYS A 147 -12.78 -7.45 1.65
C LYS A 147 -12.12 -7.20 0.29
N LEU A 148 -12.33 -6.03 -0.31
CA LEU A 148 -11.77 -5.68 -1.62
C LEU A 148 -10.25 -5.53 -1.55
N GLN A 149 -9.73 -4.83 -0.54
CA GLN A 149 -8.29 -4.69 -0.33
C GLN A 149 -7.63 -6.04 -0.05
N THR A 150 -8.28 -6.89 0.73
CA THR A 150 -7.80 -8.25 1.01
C THR A 150 -7.81 -9.12 -0.25
N ALA A 151 -8.83 -9.00 -1.10
CA ALA A 151 -8.86 -9.71 -2.39
C ALA A 151 -7.74 -9.24 -3.33
N MET A 152 -7.52 -7.92 -3.46
CA MET A 152 -6.40 -7.38 -4.25
C MET A 152 -5.04 -7.85 -3.73
N ALA A 153 -4.84 -7.86 -2.41
CA ALA A 153 -3.60 -8.34 -1.82
C ALA A 153 -3.36 -9.82 -2.13
N ARG A 154 -4.42 -10.65 -2.07
CA ARG A 154 -4.34 -12.06 -2.48
C ARG A 154 -4.03 -12.22 -3.97
N ILE A 155 -4.59 -11.37 -4.84
CA ILE A 155 -4.30 -11.35 -6.28
C ILE A 155 -2.81 -11.07 -6.49
N HIS A 156 -2.27 -10.02 -5.89
CA HIS A 156 -0.85 -9.68 -6.01
C HIS A 156 0.05 -10.76 -5.40
N LYS A 157 -0.35 -11.37 -4.27
CA LYS A 157 0.34 -12.53 -3.71
C LYS A 157 0.38 -13.71 -4.69
N SER A 158 -0.73 -14.02 -5.36
CA SER A 158 -0.80 -15.09 -6.35
C SER A 158 0.12 -14.82 -7.55
N PHE A 159 0.19 -13.58 -8.04
CA PHE A 159 1.15 -13.21 -9.09
C PHE A 159 2.60 -13.47 -8.66
N ASN A 160 2.99 -12.96 -7.49
CA ASN A 160 4.33 -13.16 -6.95
C ASN A 160 4.65 -14.65 -6.71
N LEU A 161 3.73 -15.41 -6.12
CA LEU A 161 3.91 -16.85 -5.89
C LEU A 161 4.05 -17.64 -7.19
N THR A 162 3.27 -17.28 -8.22
CA THR A 162 3.35 -17.93 -9.53
C THR A 162 4.70 -17.66 -10.18
N ALA A 163 5.20 -16.42 -10.10
CA ALA A 163 6.53 -16.07 -10.62
C ALA A 163 7.68 -16.77 -9.88
N LEU A 164 7.47 -17.13 -8.61
CA LEU A 164 8.39 -17.96 -7.83
C LEU A 164 8.28 -19.46 -8.09
N GLY A 165 7.44 -19.91 -9.03
CA GLY A 165 7.16 -21.34 -9.25
C GLY A 165 6.36 -21.99 -8.11
N LYS A 166 5.85 -21.22 -7.15
CA LYS A 166 5.07 -21.73 -6.01
C LYS A 166 3.59 -21.90 -6.38
N CYS A 167 3.33 -22.61 -7.48
CA CYS A 167 2.01 -22.69 -8.14
C CYS A 167 0.90 -23.21 -7.22
N GLU A 168 1.17 -24.23 -6.39
CA GLU A 168 0.18 -24.77 -5.45
C GLU A 168 -0.24 -23.74 -4.39
N LYS A 169 0.71 -22.92 -3.92
CA LYS A 169 0.40 -21.82 -2.99
C LYS A 169 -0.45 -20.75 -3.69
N ALA A 170 -0.17 -20.45 -4.96
CA ALA A 170 -0.98 -19.52 -5.75
C ALA A 170 -2.42 -20.04 -5.96
N LYS A 171 -2.60 -21.33 -6.24
CA LYS A 171 -3.94 -21.98 -6.34
C LYS A 171 -4.73 -21.86 -5.04
N VAL A 172 -4.08 -22.02 -3.89
CA VAL A 172 -4.72 -21.84 -2.58
C VAL A 172 -5.22 -20.40 -2.40
N GLU A 173 -4.44 -19.41 -2.81
CA GLU A 173 -4.86 -18.01 -2.74
C GLU A 173 -5.99 -17.70 -3.72
N LEU A 174 -5.99 -18.28 -4.92
CA LEU A 174 -7.10 -18.17 -5.88
C LEU A 174 -8.44 -18.65 -5.29
N LYS A 175 -8.47 -19.83 -4.66
CA LYS A 175 -9.68 -20.33 -3.98
C LYS A 175 -10.20 -19.37 -2.91
N LYS A 176 -9.30 -18.70 -2.18
CA LYS A 176 -9.67 -17.70 -1.18
C LYS A 176 -10.22 -16.42 -1.81
N ILE A 177 -9.68 -16.01 -2.97
CA ILE A 177 -10.19 -14.87 -3.74
C ILE A 177 -11.62 -15.14 -4.20
N GLU A 178 -11.87 -16.32 -4.78
CA GLU A 178 -13.21 -16.73 -5.25
C GLU A 178 -14.24 -16.78 -4.12
N LYS A 179 -13.84 -17.22 -2.91
CA LYS A 179 -14.73 -17.18 -1.73
C LYS A 179 -15.05 -15.75 -1.27
N LEU A 180 -14.14 -14.80 -1.49
CA LEU A 180 -14.30 -13.41 -1.04
C LEU A 180 -15.16 -12.57 -1.98
N MET A 181 -15.31 -12.99 -3.25
CA MET A 181 -15.89 -12.17 -4.30
C MET A 181 -17.12 -12.85 -4.91
N ALA A 182 -18.16 -12.07 -5.17
CA ALA A 182 -19.24 -12.52 -6.04
C ALA A 182 -18.76 -12.54 -7.50
N GLU A 183 -19.36 -13.41 -8.31
CA GLU A 183 -19.33 -13.26 -9.77
C GLU A 183 -19.83 -11.83 -10.09
N ASN A 184 -19.08 -11.08 -10.91
CA ASN A 184 -19.22 -9.63 -11.19
C ASN A 184 -18.44 -8.65 -10.29
N SER A 185 -17.44 -9.10 -9.53
CA SER A 185 -16.49 -8.14 -8.97
C SER A 185 -15.71 -7.41 -10.08
N GLY A 186 -15.38 -6.13 -9.86
CA GLY A 186 -14.47 -5.38 -10.73
C GLY A 186 -13.04 -5.96 -10.81
N LEU A 187 -12.81 -7.10 -10.16
CA LEU A 187 -11.53 -7.80 -10.14
C LEU A 187 -11.47 -9.04 -11.05
N GLN A 188 -12.54 -9.34 -11.78
CA GLN A 188 -12.65 -10.56 -12.60
C GLN A 188 -11.51 -10.69 -13.62
N ASN A 189 -11.14 -9.58 -14.28
CA ASN A 189 -10.03 -9.57 -15.24
C ASN A 189 -8.69 -9.98 -14.60
N GLN A 190 -8.40 -9.55 -13.36
CA GLN A 190 -7.17 -9.98 -12.70
C GLN A 190 -7.26 -11.44 -12.23
N VAL A 191 -8.44 -11.91 -11.81
CA VAL A 191 -8.68 -13.32 -11.47
C VAL A 191 -8.41 -14.22 -12.67
N ASP A 192 -8.94 -13.87 -13.84
CA ASP A 192 -8.77 -14.65 -15.06
C ASP A 192 -7.32 -14.66 -15.53
N LEU A 193 -6.62 -13.52 -15.41
CA LEU A 193 -5.19 -13.43 -15.68
C LEU A 193 -4.38 -14.34 -14.73
N ILE A 194 -4.71 -14.39 -13.44
CA ILE A 194 -4.06 -15.31 -12.49
C ILE A 194 -4.34 -16.76 -12.87
N LYS A 195 -5.59 -17.12 -13.16
CA LYS A 195 -5.98 -18.46 -13.58
C LYS A 195 -5.14 -18.94 -14.76
N SER A 196 -5.00 -18.08 -15.78
CA SER A 196 -4.17 -18.35 -16.95
C SER A 196 -2.69 -18.56 -16.58
N LYS A 197 -2.11 -17.66 -15.76
CA LYS A 197 -0.71 -17.79 -15.33
C LYS A 197 -0.46 -19.05 -14.50
N ILE A 198 -1.36 -19.40 -13.60
CA ILE A 198 -1.27 -20.62 -12.77
C ILE A 198 -1.34 -21.88 -13.65
N LYS A 199 -2.19 -21.90 -14.68
CA LYS A 199 -2.32 -23.04 -15.60
C LYS A 199 -0.99 -23.33 -16.32
N ASN A 200 -0.22 -22.29 -16.62
CA ASN A 200 1.07 -22.38 -17.31
C ASN A 200 2.27 -22.44 -16.35
N CYS A 201 2.03 -22.51 -15.04
CA CYS A 201 3.07 -22.59 -14.02
C CYS A 201 3.58 -24.02 -13.94
N VAL A 202 4.78 -24.26 -14.46
CA VAL A 202 5.44 -25.57 -14.44
C VAL A 202 5.95 -25.84 -13.03
N GLN A 203 5.71 -27.06 -12.51
CA GLN A 203 6.21 -27.53 -11.21
C GLN A 203 7.69 -27.87 -11.27
#